data_AF-A0A5B0VY05-F1
#
_entry.id   AF-A0A5B0VY05-F1
#
_cell.length_a   1.000
_cell.length_b   1.000
_cell.length_c   1.000
_cell.angle_alpha   90.00
_cell.angle_beta   90.00
_cell.angle_gamma   90.00
#
_symmetry.space_group_name_H-M   'P 1'
#
loop_
_entity.id
_entity.type
_entity.pdbx_description
1 polymer ?
#
loop_
_entity_poly.entity_id
_entity_poly.type
_entity_poly.pdbx_seq_one_letter_code
_entity_poly.pdbx_strand_id
1 'polypeptide(L)'
;MPILGLILTLSAWNCFAEDIPAFWRKTMTNDPSTNWYLSEAMKRLPDADAEILRIYKLGGIVGTMCEGAKTNTAVGNLFLKTSGYGKITGDRYRETAFLADERFKYFDYQALAHLCAGGDYMFGPQGHLLPNLITGNKGIPKFSYDGRDPYIRLPSISTVRHG
;
A
#
# COMPACT_ATOMS: atom_id res chain seq x y z
N MET A 1 -45.57 34.72 30.57
CA MET A 1 -44.16 35.03 30.21
C MET A 1 -43.27 34.65 31.39
N PRO A 2 -42.16 33.89 31.27
CA PRO A 2 -41.64 33.07 30.15
C PRO A 2 -41.51 31.55 30.52
N ILE A 3 -41.81 30.63 29.60
CA ILE A 3 -40.93 29.86 28.67
C ILE A 3 -40.34 28.57 29.29
N LEU A 4 -40.96 27.45 28.85
CA LEU A 4 -40.44 26.07 28.86
C LEU A 4 -39.01 26.01 28.29
N GLY A 5 -38.08 25.42 29.03
CA GLY A 5 -36.77 25.00 28.53
C GLY A 5 -36.70 23.47 28.44
N LEU A 6 -37.19 22.89 27.34
CA LEU A 6 -36.97 21.49 27.02
C LEU A 6 -35.55 21.36 26.45
N ILE A 7 -34.60 20.92 27.28
CA ILE A 7 -33.24 20.62 26.81
C ILE A 7 -33.30 19.26 26.11
N LEU A 8 -33.45 19.29 24.79
CA LEU A 8 -33.17 18.15 23.92
C LEU A 8 -31.66 17.90 23.96
N THR A 9 -31.22 16.97 24.78
CA THR A 9 -29.87 16.40 24.67
C THR A 9 -29.82 15.58 23.39
N LEU A 10 -29.45 16.23 22.28
CA LEU A 10 -28.98 15.58 21.08
C LEU A 10 -27.76 14.75 21.48
N SER A 11 -27.97 13.44 21.63
CA SER A 11 -26.89 12.47 21.65
C SER A 11 -26.14 12.61 20.33
N ALA A 12 -25.04 13.35 20.36
CA ALA A 12 -24.04 13.32 19.31
C ALA A 12 -23.51 11.88 19.28
N TRP A 13 -24.08 11.07 18.39
CA TRP A 13 -23.39 9.90 17.90
C TRP A 13 -22.13 10.43 17.23
N ASN A 14 -21.02 10.36 17.97
CA ASN A 14 -19.72 10.37 17.36
C ASN A 14 -19.74 9.23 16.34
N CYS A 15 -19.97 9.56 15.07
CA CYS A 15 -19.47 8.78 13.94
C CYS A 15 -17.95 8.81 14.07
N PHE A 16 -17.41 7.97 14.95
CA PHE A 16 -16.01 7.62 14.89
C PHE A 16 -15.79 7.10 13.48
N ALA A 17 -14.85 7.72 12.76
CA ALA A 17 -14.26 7.10 11.58
C ALA A 17 -13.95 5.65 11.96
N GLU A 18 -14.59 4.69 11.30
CA GLU A 18 -14.50 3.29 11.72
C GLU A 18 -13.03 2.89 11.75
N ASP A 19 -12.58 2.46 12.94
CA ASP A 19 -11.36 1.69 13.03
C ASP A 19 -11.46 0.52 12.06
N ILE A 20 -10.33 0.14 11.45
CA ILE A 20 -10.22 -0.99 10.53
C ILE A 20 -11.13 -2.16 10.98
N PRO A 21 -12.07 -2.62 10.13
CA PRO A 21 -13.04 -3.65 10.48
C PRO A 21 -12.40 -4.86 11.18
N ALA A 22 -12.98 -5.28 12.31
CA ALA A 22 -12.37 -6.28 13.19
C ALA A 22 -12.10 -7.62 12.48
N PHE A 23 -12.93 -7.99 11.49
CA PHE A 23 -12.75 -9.23 10.74
C PHE A 23 -11.54 -9.18 9.78
N TRP A 24 -11.15 -8.00 9.28
CA TRP A 24 -9.92 -7.84 8.48
C TRP A 24 -8.67 -8.02 9.33
N ARG A 25 -8.69 -7.59 10.60
CA ARG A 25 -7.52 -7.69 11.48
C ARG A 25 -6.99 -9.12 11.64
N LYS A 26 -7.86 -10.13 11.46
CA LYS A 26 -7.47 -11.55 11.51
C LYS A 26 -6.62 -11.99 10.33
N THR A 27 -6.80 -11.37 9.16
CA THR A 27 -6.09 -11.68 7.91
C THR A 27 -5.03 -10.64 7.55
N MET A 28 -5.03 -9.49 8.23
CA MET A 28 -3.97 -8.50 8.19
C MET A 28 -2.75 -8.97 8.99
N THR A 29 -2.03 -9.94 8.41
CA THR A 29 -0.82 -10.50 9.01
C THR A 29 0.38 -10.29 8.10
N ASN A 30 1.56 -10.52 8.67
CA ASN A 30 2.81 -10.55 7.93
C ASN A 30 3.13 -11.92 7.30
N ASP A 31 2.10 -12.75 7.08
CA ASP A 31 2.21 -14.12 6.56
C ASP A 31 1.32 -14.28 5.31
N PRO A 32 1.90 -14.56 4.12
CA PRO A 32 1.12 -14.73 2.89
C PRO A 32 0.14 -15.90 2.95
N SER A 33 0.33 -16.90 3.83
CA SER A 33 -0.60 -18.03 3.96
C SER A 33 -1.96 -17.63 4.54
N THR A 34 -2.02 -16.53 5.30
CA THR A 34 -3.24 -16.01 5.93
C THR A 34 -3.64 -14.62 5.42
N ASN A 35 -2.78 -13.98 4.63
CA ASN A 35 -2.99 -12.67 4.03
C ASN A 35 -3.02 -12.81 2.50
N TRP A 36 -4.23 -12.92 1.93
CA TRP A 36 -4.42 -13.09 0.49
C TRP A 36 -3.83 -11.93 -0.34
N TYR A 37 -3.99 -10.69 0.10
CA TYR A 37 -3.45 -9.53 -0.62
C TYR A 37 -1.93 -9.53 -0.66
N LEU A 38 -1.29 -9.90 0.45
CA LEU A 38 0.15 -10.11 0.49
C LEU A 38 0.57 -11.25 -0.42
N SER A 39 -0.11 -12.40 -0.35
CA SER A 39 0.17 -13.53 -1.25
C SER A 39 0.06 -13.13 -2.72
N GLU A 40 -0.97 -12.37 -3.09
CA GLU A 40 -1.19 -11.93 -4.47
C GLU A 40 -0.10 -10.94 -4.91
N ALA A 41 0.26 -9.99 -4.05
CA ALA A 41 1.34 -9.04 -4.31
C ALA A 41 2.70 -9.75 -4.48
N MET A 42 2.92 -10.86 -3.78
CA MET A 42 4.15 -11.65 -3.84
C MET A 42 4.25 -12.56 -5.06
N LYS A 43 3.15 -12.86 -5.76
CA LYS A 43 3.18 -13.70 -6.97
C LYS A 43 4.13 -13.14 -8.01
N ARG A 44 5.03 -14.00 -8.48
CA ARG A 44 6.00 -13.66 -9.51
C ARG A 44 5.30 -13.18 -10.79
N LEU A 45 5.80 -12.12 -11.38
CA LEU A 45 5.45 -11.67 -12.72
C LEU A 45 6.30 -12.44 -13.75
N PRO A 46 5.76 -12.68 -14.95
CA PRO A 46 6.47 -13.41 -15.99
C PRO A 46 7.67 -12.62 -16.55
N ASP A 47 7.75 -11.33 -16.24
CA ASP A 47 8.66 -10.38 -16.84
C ASP A 47 9.56 -9.71 -15.77
N ALA A 48 10.88 -9.75 -15.99
CA ALA A 48 11.86 -9.24 -15.03
C ALA A 48 11.84 -7.70 -14.89
N ASP A 49 11.47 -6.96 -15.92
CA ASP A 49 11.34 -5.50 -15.84
C ASP A 49 10.05 -5.13 -15.11
N ALA A 50 8.96 -5.88 -15.34
CA ALA A 50 7.72 -5.72 -14.59
C ALA A 50 7.93 -6.05 -13.09
N GLU A 51 8.78 -7.02 -12.77
CA GLU A 51 9.20 -7.31 -11.39
C GLU A 51 9.86 -6.11 -10.71
N ILE A 52 10.76 -5.43 -11.43
CA ILE A 52 11.43 -4.23 -10.93
C ILE A 52 10.41 -3.13 -10.64
N LEU A 53 9.48 -2.89 -11.57
CA LEU A 53 8.43 -1.88 -11.40
C LEU A 53 7.44 -2.25 -10.29
N ARG A 54 7.13 -3.53 -10.08
CA ARG A 54 6.34 -4.02 -8.94
C ARG A 54 7.01 -3.68 -7.62
N ILE A 55 8.31 -3.96 -7.48
CA ILE A 55 9.08 -3.65 -6.26
C ILE A 55 9.04 -2.14 -5.99
N TYR A 56 9.29 -1.33 -7.02
CA TYR A 56 9.21 0.13 -6.93
C TYR A 56 7.84 0.60 -6.44
N LYS A 57 6.76 0.09 -7.04
CA LYS A 57 5.38 0.43 -6.72
C LYS A 57 4.99 0.04 -5.31
N LEU A 58 5.20 -1.21 -4.92
CA LEU A 58 4.87 -1.73 -3.59
C LEU A 58 5.70 -1.02 -2.50
N GLY A 59 6.99 -0.79 -2.75
CA GLY A 59 7.83 -0.01 -1.84
C GLY A 59 7.33 1.43 -1.68
N GLY A 60 6.87 2.05 -2.77
CA GLY A 60 6.21 3.36 -2.75
C GLY A 60 4.92 3.35 -1.94
N ILE A 61 4.02 2.40 -2.17
CA ILE A 61 2.77 2.24 -1.41
C ILE A 61 3.08 2.10 0.08
N VAL A 62 3.90 1.12 0.46
CA VAL A 62 4.19 0.84 1.87
C VAL A 62 4.91 2.03 2.53
N GLY A 63 5.96 2.56 1.89
CA GLY A 63 6.75 3.65 2.44
C GLY A 63 6.01 4.98 2.57
N THR A 64 4.99 5.23 1.74
CA THR A 64 4.25 6.50 1.77
C THR A 64 2.91 6.40 2.50
N MET A 65 2.26 5.24 2.49
CA MET A 65 0.86 5.08 2.92
C MET A 65 0.69 4.30 4.23
N CYS A 66 1.73 3.62 4.73
CA CYS A 66 1.66 2.86 5.98
C CYS A 66 2.23 3.62 7.17
N GLU A 67 1.56 3.52 8.31
CA GLU A 67 1.87 4.25 9.53
C GLU A 67 3.26 3.88 10.06
N GLY A 68 4.06 4.89 10.40
CA GLY A 68 5.44 4.74 10.87
C GLY A 68 6.46 4.31 9.81
N ALA A 69 6.03 3.81 8.64
CA ALA A 69 6.91 3.33 7.59
C ALA A 69 7.80 4.46 7.04
N LYS A 70 9.09 4.15 6.90
CA LYS A 70 10.12 5.01 6.31
C LYS A 70 10.92 4.24 5.29
N THR A 71 11.06 4.81 4.10
CA THR A 71 11.90 4.25 3.04
C THR A 71 13.38 4.52 3.33
N ASN A 72 14.19 3.46 3.31
CA ASN A 72 15.64 3.56 3.28
C ASN A 72 16.10 3.98 1.89
N THR A 73 16.36 5.28 1.72
CA THR A 73 16.72 5.87 0.42
C THR A 73 18.02 5.30 -0.15
N ALA A 74 18.98 4.90 0.70
CA ALA A 74 20.22 4.29 0.24
C ALA A 74 19.96 2.92 -0.42
N VAL A 75 19.14 2.07 0.21
CA VAL A 75 18.73 0.77 -0.34
C VAL A 75 17.91 0.95 -1.62
N GLY A 76 16.93 1.86 -1.61
CA GLY A 76 16.11 2.16 -2.79
C GLY A 76 16.94 2.66 -3.97
N ASN A 77 17.85 3.61 -3.75
CA ASN A 77 18.71 4.14 -4.81
C ASN A 77 19.68 3.09 -5.36
N LEU A 78 20.24 2.24 -4.48
CA LEU A 78 21.09 1.14 -4.93
C LEU A 78 20.32 0.17 -5.81
N PHE A 79 19.10 -0.22 -5.40
CA PHE A 79 18.22 -1.06 -6.21
C PHE A 79 17.93 -0.45 -7.58
N LEU A 80 17.55 0.83 -7.65
CA LEU A 80 17.28 1.49 -8.94
C LEU A 80 18.52 1.50 -9.85
N LYS A 81 19.71 1.67 -9.27
CA LYS A 81 20.97 1.67 -10.01
C LYS A 81 21.36 0.28 -10.53
N THR A 82 21.12 -0.77 -9.77
CA THR A 82 21.63 -2.12 -10.07
C THR A 82 20.62 -3.05 -10.74
N SER A 83 19.32 -2.79 -10.57
CA SER A 83 18.25 -3.64 -11.11
C SER A 83 18.09 -3.56 -12.63
N GLY A 84 18.55 -2.47 -13.25
CA GLY A 84 18.26 -2.17 -14.65
C GLY A 84 17.06 -1.25 -14.85
N TYR A 85 16.44 -0.75 -13.77
CA TYR A 85 15.32 0.21 -13.82
C TYR A 85 15.53 1.33 -14.84
N GLY A 86 16.69 2.00 -14.83
CA GLY A 86 16.98 3.11 -15.74
C GLY A 86 17.10 2.74 -17.22
N LYS A 87 17.11 1.44 -17.55
CA LYS A 87 17.12 0.93 -18.93
C LYS A 87 15.73 0.62 -19.46
N ILE A 88 14.71 0.59 -18.60
CA ILE A 88 13.32 0.33 -18.97
C ILE A 88 12.73 1.63 -19.50
N THR A 89 12.62 1.76 -20.83
CA THR A 89 12.17 3.02 -21.46
C THR A 89 11.17 2.77 -22.60
N GLY A 90 10.54 3.83 -23.09
CA GLY A 90 9.66 3.80 -24.26
C GLY A 90 8.52 2.78 -24.14
N ASP A 91 8.33 1.99 -25.19
CA ASP A 91 7.26 1.00 -25.29
C ASP A 91 7.41 -0.11 -24.25
N ARG A 92 8.66 -0.51 -23.98
CA ARG A 92 9.00 -1.51 -22.98
C ARG A 92 8.57 -1.07 -21.58
N TYR A 93 8.75 0.21 -21.24
CA TYR A 93 8.27 0.76 -19.98
C TYR A 93 6.76 0.70 -19.87
N ARG A 94 6.02 1.06 -20.93
CA ARG A 94 4.55 1.04 -20.89
C ARG A 94 3.99 -0.37 -20.71
N GLU A 95 4.54 -1.35 -21.42
CA GLU A 95 4.15 -2.76 -21.31
C GLU A 95 4.42 -3.30 -19.90
N THR A 96 5.63 -3.10 -19.40
CA THR A 96 6.04 -3.61 -18.08
C THR A 96 5.33 -2.89 -16.94
N ALA A 97 5.07 -1.59 -17.09
CA ALA A 97 4.27 -0.82 -16.14
C ALA A 97 2.82 -1.30 -16.12
N PHE A 98 2.23 -1.64 -17.27
CA PHE A 98 0.89 -2.23 -17.32
C PHE A 98 0.83 -3.55 -16.54
N LEU A 99 1.79 -4.45 -16.76
CA LEU A 99 1.87 -5.72 -16.03
C LEU A 99 2.07 -5.51 -14.51
N ALA A 100 2.85 -4.52 -14.12
CA ALA A 100 3.06 -4.18 -12.71
C ALA A 100 1.83 -3.53 -12.07
N ASP A 101 1.08 -2.71 -12.82
CA ASP A 101 -0.12 -1.98 -12.33
C ASP A 101 -1.39 -2.83 -12.35
N GLU A 102 -1.47 -3.89 -13.18
CA GLU A 102 -2.70 -4.67 -13.40
C GLU A 102 -3.37 -5.13 -12.10
N ARG A 103 -2.56 -5.61 -11.14
CA ARG A 103 -3.01 -6.10 -9.83
C ARG A 103 -3.52 -5.00 -8.90
N PHE A 104 -3.29 -3.73 -9.23
CA PHE A 104 -3.69 -2.56 -8.44
C PHE A 104 -4.82 -1.75 -9.10
N LYS A 105 -5.42 -2.24 -10.19
CA LYS A 105 -6.49 -1.52 -10.91
C LYS A 105 -7.71 -1.19 -10.04
N TYR A 106 -8.03 -2.05 -9.07
CA TYR A 106 -9.14 -1.88 -8.14
C TYR A 106 -8.65 -1.73 -6.70
N PHE A 107 -7.55 -1.01 -6.52
CA PHE A 107 -6.93 -0.85 -5.20
C PHE A 107 -7.84 -0.08 -4.24
N ASP A 108 -8.05 -0.65 -3.07
CA ASP A 108 -8.93 -0.13 -2.03
C ASP A 108 -8.24 -0.13 -0.66
N TYR A 109 -8.94 0.40 0.34
CA TYR A 109 -8.46 0.48 1.71
C TYR A 109 -8.18 -0.90 2.31
N GLN A 110 -8.96 -1.92 1.96
CA GLN A 110 -8.74 -3.27 2.45
C GLN A 110 -7.40 -3.82 1.95
N ALA A 111 -7.12 -3.66 0.65
CA ALA A 111 -5.84 -4.02 0.05
C ALA A 111 -4.69 -3.28 0.72
N LEU A 112 -4.82 -1.96 0.93
CA LEU A 112 -3.79 -1.20 1.63
C LEU A 112 -3.55 -1.70 3.05
N ALA A 113 -4.61 -1.92 3.83
CA ALA A 113 -4.49 -2.38 5.21
C ALA A 113 -3.72 -3.71 5.29
N HIS A 114 -4.02 -4.64 4.38
CA HIS A 114 -3.33 -5.92 4.31
C HIS A 114 -1.88 -5.80 3.81
N LEU A 115 -1.61 -4.91 2.85
CA LEU A 115 -0.24 -4.66 2.38
C LEU A 115 0.61 -3.95 3.45
N CYS A 116 0.03 -3.06 4.26
CA CYS A 116 0.72 -2.47 5.40
C CYS A 116 1.07 -3.55 6.43
N ALA A 117 0.13 -4.44 6.76
CA ALA A 117 0.39 -5.56 7.67
C ALA A 117 1.48 -6.52 7.16
N GLY A 118 1.55 -6.70 5.84
CA GLY A 118 2.59 -7.47 5.15
C GLY A 118 3.87 -6.70 4.80
N GLY A 119 3.99 -5.43 5.20
CA GLY A 119 5.08 -4.56 4.76
C GLY A 119 6.46 -5.06 5.16
N ASP A 120 6.58 -5.68 6.34
CA ASP A 120 7.86 -6.20 6.83
C ASP A 120 8.25 -7.50 6.13
N TYR A 121 7.28 -8.34 5.74
CA TYR A 121 7.51 -9.52 4.91
C TYR A 121 8.02 -9.13 3.54
N MET A 122 7.53 -8.04 2.95
CA MET A 122 8.01 -7.56 1.66
C MET A 122 9.37 -6.87 1.77
N PHE A 123 9.56 -5.99 2.76
CA PHE A 123 10.61 -4.96 2.74
C PHE A 123 11.34 -4.72 4.06
N GLY A 124 10.95 -5.41 5.14
CA GLY A 124 11.60 -5.31 6.44
C GLY A 124 13.02 -5.90 6.43
N PRO A 125 13.64 -6.12 7.61
CA PRO A 125 15.02 -6.62 7.68
C PRO A 125 15.27 -7.93 6.93
N GLN A 126 14.26 -8.80 6.87
CA GLN A 126 14.26 -10.07 6.13
C GLN A 126 13.31 -10.04 4.93
N GLY A 127 13.02 -8.85 4.40
CA GLY A 127 12.02 -8.66 3.34
C GLY A 127 12.30 -9.51 2.10
N HIS A 128 11.27 -10.20 1.59
CA HIS A 128 11.37 -11.13 0.48
C HIS A 128 11.43 -10.45 -0.90
N LEU A 129 11.05 -9.18 -1.01
CA LEU A 129 11.15 -8.41 -2.27
C LEU A 129 12.42 -7.57 -2.31
N LEU A 130 12.64 -6.77 -1.27
CA LEU A 130 13.85 -5.96 -1.13
C LEU A 130 14.16 -5.74 0.35
N PRO A 131 15.07 -6.53 0.94
CA PRO A 131 15.40 -6.43 2.36
C PRO A 131 15.82 -5.02 2.76
N ASN A 132 15.37 -4.58 3.92
CA ASN A 132 15.68 -3.28 4.53
C ASN A 132 15.23 -2.05 3.73
N LEU A 133 14.38 -2.21 2.70
CA LEU A 133 13.82 -1.07 1.98
C LEU A 133 12.92 -0.23 2.89
N ILE A 134 12.12 -0.86 3.75
CA ILE A 134 11.19 -0.18 4.66
C ILE A 134 11.59 -0.46 6.12
N THR A 135 11.49 0.57 6.94
CA THR A 135 11.72 0.52 8.39
C THR A 135 10.58 1.18 9.16
N GLY A 136 10.34 0.76 10.41
CA GLY A 136 9.39 1.43 11.30
C GLY A 136 7.91 1.24 10.96
N ASN A 137 7.59 0.34 10.02
CA ASN A 137 6.21 0.04 9.64
C ASN A 137 5.42 -0.53 10.83
N LYS A 138 4.27 0.06 11.14
CA LYS A 138 3.38 -0.40 12.23
C LYS A 138 2.30 -1.38 11.78
N GLY A 139 2.26 -1.74 10.49
CA GLY A 139 1.31 -2.73 9.98
C GLY A 139 -0.08 -2.19 9.65
N ILE A 140 -0.30 -0.86 9.71
CA ILE A 140 -1.61 -0.23 9.46
C ILE A 140 -1.48 0.96 8.51
N PRO A 141 -2.55 1.36 7.80
CA PRO A 141 -2.56 2.58 6.98
C PRO A 141 -2.41 3.87 7.80
N LYS A 142 -1.86 4.93 7.18
CA LYS A 142 -1.77 6.29 7.78
C LYS A 142 -3.10 7.02 7.87
N PHE A 143 -4.06 6.65 7.04
CA PHE A 143 -5.36 7.30 6.93
C PHE A 143 -6.47 6.38 7.40
N SER A 144 -7.59 6.98 7.81
CA SER A 144 -8.76 6.25 8.31
C SER A 144 -9.56 5.61 7.18
N TYR A 145 -10.30 4.56 7.51
CA TYR A 145 -11.22 3.90 6.60
C TYR A 145 -12.45 4.79 6.36
N ASP A 146 -12.82 5.04 5.09
CA ASP A 146 -14.13 5.57 4.72
C ASP A 146 -14.92 4.47 4.00
N GLY A 147 -15.92 3.91 4.67
CA GLY A 147 -16.76 2.85 4.10
C GLY A 147 -17.61 3.31 2.90
N ARG A 148 -17.77 4.62 2.67
CA ARG A 148 -18.53 5.16 1.52
C ARG A 148 -17.67 5.31 0.27
N ASP A 149 -16.36 5.47 0.44
CA ASP A 149 -15.38 5.52 -0.66
C ASP A 149 -14.13 4.72 -0.27
N PRO A 150 -14.18 3.38 -0.42
CA PRO A 150 -13.06 2.54 -0.06
C PRO A 150 -11.90 2.63 -1.07
N TYR A 151 -12.10 3.27 -2.24
CA TYR A 151 -11.14 3.25 -3.32
C TYR A 151 -9.96 4.19 -3.06
N ILE A 152 -8.76 3.68 -3.30
CA ILE A 152 -7.53 4.45 -3.16
C ILE A 152 -6.95 4.65 -4.56
N ARG A 153 -6.89 5.91 -5.00
CA ARG A 153 -6.25 6.26 -6.27
C ARG A 153 -4.74 6.16 -6.12
N LEU A 154 -4.16 5.16 -6.78
CA LEU A 154 -2.72 5.05 -6.92
C LEU A 154 -2.28 5.71 -8.24
N PRO A 155 -1.18 6.50 -8.25
CA PRO A 155 -0.64 7.03 -9.48
C PRO A 155 -0.14 5.88 -10.36
N SER A 156 -0.55 5.83 -11.64
CA SER A 156 -0.06 4.77 -12.52
C SER A 156 1.43 4.93 -12.77
N ILE A 157 2.18 3.82 -12.73
CA ILE A 157 3.59 3.78 -13.08
C ILE A 157 3.77 4.24 -14.53
N SER A 158 2.84 3.86 -15.41
CA SER A 158 2.87 4.18 -16.85
C SER A 158 2.81 5.68 -17.19
N THR A 159 2.38 6.52 -16.23
CA THR A 159 2.22 7.96 -16.43
C THR A 159 3.41 8.79 -15.91
N VAL A 160 4.36 8.15 -15.24
CA VAL A 160 5.59 8.82 -14.79
C VAL A 160 6.49 9.04 -16.00
N ARG A 161 6.74 10.31 -16.38
CA ARG A 161 7.70 10.63 -17.44
C ARG A 161 9.10 10.20 -17.00
N HIS A 162 9.59 9.10 -17.58
CA HIS A 162 11.02 8.84 -17.66
C HIS A 162 11.57 9.59 -18.86
N GLY A 163 12.19 10.75 -18.58
CA GLY A 163 12.97 11.52 -19.54
C GLY A 163 14.38 10.96 -19.70
#